data_AF-A0A1E5ABU3-F1
#
_entry.id   AF-A0A1E5ABU3-F1
#
_cell.length_a   1.000
_cell.length_b   1.000
_cell.length_c   1.000
_cell.angle_alpha   90.00
_cell.angle_beta   90.00
_cell.angle_gamma   90.00
#
_symmetry.space_group_name_H-M   'P 1'
#
loop_
_entity.id
_entity.type
_entity.pdbx_description
1 polymer ?
#
loop_
_entity_poly.entity_id
_entity_poly.type
_entity_poly.pdbx_seq_one_letter_code
_entity_poly.pdbx_strand_id
1 'polypeptide(L)' 'MFETLYLTPVTGALTVFLVVVCGHMYRQNWKSEASNARTRSWLFGVPAAIGLLALAFVPLKF' A
#
# COMPACT_ATOMS: atom_id res chain seq x y z
N MET A 1 14.88 -17.81 4.36
CA MET A 1 13.47 -17.90 3.90
C MET A 1 13.11 -16.84 2.86
N PHE A 2 13.71 -15.64 2.87
CA PHE A 2 13.41 -14.56 1.89
C PHE A 2 14.41 -14.44 0.73
N GLU A 3 15.34 -15.38 0.56
CA GLU A 3 16.40 -15.27 -0.47
C GLU A 3 15.89 -15.29 -1.92
N THR A 4 14.64 -15.68 -2.14
CA THR A 4 14.00 -15.70 -3.47
C THR A 4 12.91 -14.63 -3.65
N LEU A 5 12.69 -13.76 -2.66
CA LEU A 5 11.63 -12.75 -2.73
C LEU A 5 12.16 -11.48 -3.38
N TYR A 6 11.63 -11.15 -4.56
CA TYR A 6 12.01 -9.97 -5.31
C TYR A 6 10.80 -9.29 -5.95
N LEU A 7 10.87 -7.97 -6.07
CA LEU A 7 9.95 -7.23 -6.94
C LEU A 7 10.47 -7.27 -8.37
N THR A 8 9.63 -7.76 -9.27
CA THR A 8 9.80 -7.52 -10.71
C THR A 8 9.32 -6.10 -11.05
N PRO A 9 9.74 -5.51 -12.19
CA PRO A 9 9.28 -4.18 -12.60
C PRO A 9 7.75 -4.05 -12.64
N VAL A 10 7.05 -5.07 -13.14
CA VAL A 10 5.57 -5.08 -13.23
C VAL A 10 4.95 -5.10 -11.84
N THR A 11 5.39 -6.01 -10.98
CA THR A 11 4.86 -6.09 -9.60
C THR A 11 5.19 -4.84 -8.78
N GLY A 12 6.32 -4.19 -9.03
CA GLY A 12 6.70 -2.94 -8.39
C GLY A 12 5.81 -1.79 -8.80
N ALA A 13 5.55 -1.64 -10.10
CA ALA A 13 4.62 -0.63 -10.62
C ALA A 13 3.21 -0.82 -10.04
N LEU A 14 2.71 -2.06 -9.99
CA LEU A 14 1.41 -2.35 -9.40
C LEU A 14 1.37 -2.04 -7.90
N THR A 15 2.45 -2.36 -7.16
CA THR A 15 2.53 -2.06 -5.72
C THR A 15 2.48 -0.56 -5.48
N VAL A 16 3.25 0.23 -6.24
CA VAL A 16 3.21 1.70 -6.16
C VAL A 16 1.82 2.23 -6.46
N PHE A 17 1.19 1.75 -7.54
CA PHE A 17 -0.16 2.17 -7.91
C PHE A 17 -1.17 1.91 -6.78
N LEU A 18 -1.15 0.69 -6.20
CA LEU A 18 -2.02 0.33 -5.08
C LEU A 18 -1.78 1.21 -3.85
N VAL A 19 -0.52 1.45 -3.48
CA VAL A 19 -0.18 2.33 -2.36
C VAL A 19 -0.75 3.74 -2.56
N VAL A 20 -0.63 4.30 -3.77
CA VAL A 20 -1.14 5.64 -4.08
C VAL A 20 -2.67 5.67 -4.00
N VAL A 21 -3.36 4.70 -4.57
CA VAL A 21 -4.84 4.60 -4.52
C VAL A 21 -5.31 4.48 -3.08
N CYS A 22 -4.73 3.55 -2.31
CA CYS A 22 -5.06 3.36 -0.90
C CYS A 22 -4.79 4.63 -0.06
N GLY A 23 -3.66 5.30 -0.27
CA GLY A 23 -3.35 6.57 0.39
C GLY A 23 -4.34 7.69 0.05
N HIS A 24 -4.75 7.77 -1.21
CA HIS A 24 -5.78 8.73 -1.64
C HIS A 24 -7.12 8.44 -0.95
N MET A 25 -7.57 7.19 -0.94
CA MET A 25 -8.81 6.77 -0.29
C MET A 25 -8.77 6.97 1.23
N TYR A 26 -7.63 6.72 1.87
CA TYR A 26 -7.43 7.02 3.29
C TYR A 26 -7.64 8.51 3.58
N ARG A 27 -7.01 9.39 2.78
CA ARG A 27 -7.15 10.84 2.93
C ARG A 27 -8.58 11.31 2.67
N GLN A 28 -9.25 10.74 1.66
CA GLN A 28 -10.64 11.06 1.38
C GLN A 28 -11.55 10.65 2.55
N ASN A 29 -11.36 9.46 3.10
CA ASN A 29 -12.11 8.96 4.25
C ASN A 29 -11.89 9.81 5.51
N TRP A 30 -10.67 10.30 5.73
CA TRP A 30 -10.37 11.26 6.80
C TRP A 30 -11.17 12.56 6.66
N LYS A 31 -11.25 13.11 5.44
CA LYS A 31 -11.96 14.36 5.18
C LYS A 31 -13.48 14.22 5.22
N SER A 32 -14.01 13.05 4.89
CA SER A 32 -15.45 12.84 4.75
C SER A 32 -16.16 12.51 6.06
N GLU A 33 -15.42 12.32 7.17
CA GLU A 33 -15.93 11.96 8.51
C GLU A 33 -17.10 10.95 8.49
N ALA A 34 -16.98 9.91 7.65
CA ALA A 34 -18.06 8.94 7.48
C ALA A 34 -18.31 8.16 8.79
N SER A 35 -19.52 7.67 9.02
CA SER A 35 -19.86 6.93 10.27
C SER A 35 -18.92 5.74 10.54
N ASN A 36 -18.36 5.14 9.50
CA ASN A 36 -17.39 4.04 9.56
C ASN A 36 -15.94 4.49 9.33
N ALA A 37 -15.61 5.76 9.56
CA ALA A 37 -14.31 6.35 9.24
C ALA A 37 -13.16 5.56 9.87
N ARG A 38 -13.27 5.13 11.13
CA ARG A 38 -12.21 4.38 11.81
C ARG A 38 -11.86 3.08 11.09
N THR A 39 -12.87 2.26 10.76
CA THR A 39 -12.68 0.97 10.09
C THR A 39 -12.14 1.15 8.67
N ARG A 40 -12.65 2.13 7.94
CA ARG A 40 -12.19 2.46 6.58
C ARG A 40 -10.74 2.96 6.56
N SER A 41 -10.34 3.74 7.56
CA SER A 41 -8.96 4.18 7.72
C SER A 41 -8.01 2.99 7.89
N TRP A 42 -8.36 1.98 8.66
CA TRP A 42 -7.56 0.75 8.74
C TRP A 42 -7.54 -0.04 7.42
N LEU A 43 -8.70 -0.16 6.76
CA LEU A 43 -8.85 -0.85 5.47
C LEU A 43 -7.98 -0.26 4.36
N PHE A 44 -7.79 1.07 4.32
CA PHE A 44 -6.94 1.72 3.33
C PHE A 44 -5.50 1.94 3.82
N GLY A 45 -5.32 2.19 5.11
CA GLY A 45 -4.02 2.49 5.69
C GLY A 45 -3.11 1.26 5.79
N VAL A 46 -3.65 0.09 6.19
CA VAL A 46 -2.86 -1.13 6.37
C VAL A 46 -2.28 -1.64 5.04
N PRO A 47 -3.07 -1.79 3.95
CA PRO A 47 -2.50 -2.19 2.67
C PRO A 47 -1.47 -1.19 2.13
N ALA A 48 -1.70 0.11 2.30
CA ALA A 48 -0.73 1.14 1.90
C ALA A 48 0.58 1.02 2.70
N ALA A 49 0.50 0.84 4.01
CA ALA A 49 1.68 0.66 4.86
C ALA A 49 2.47 -0.60 4.48
N ILE A 50 1.79 -1.73 4.27
CA ILE A 50 2.42 -2.98 3.84
C ILE A 50 3.09 -2.80 2.47
N GLY A 51 2.42 -2.15 1.52
CA GLY A 51 2.98 -1.87 0.19
C GLY A 51 4.23 -0.98 0.25
N LEU A 52 4.23 0.05 1.11
CA LEU A 52 5.41 0.89 1.34
C LEU A 52 6.56 0.12 1.98
N LEU A 53 6.27 -0.74 2.96
CA LEU A 53 7.28 -1.61 3.57
C LEU A 53 7.85 -2.60 2.55
N ALA A 54 6.99 -3.19 1.70
CA ALA A 54 7.43 -4.07 0.63
C ALA A 54 8.35 -3.32 -0.35
N LEU A 55 7.98 -2.12 -0.79
CA LEU A 55 8.81 -1.30 -1.66
C LEU A 55 10.14 -0.87 -1.02
N ALA A 56 10.16 -0.64 0.30
CA ALA A 56 11.35 -0.22 1.02
C ALA A 56 12.35 -1.37 1.27
N PHE A 57 11.86 -2.59 1.51
CA PHE A 57 12.67 -3.69 2.02
C PHE A 57 12.79 -4.88 1.08
N VAL A 58 11.92 -5.04 0.09
CA VAL A 58 12.02 -6.14 -0.88
C VAL A 58 12.90 -5.69 -2.06
N PRO A 59 13.99 -6.41 -2.36
CA PRO A 59 14.91 -6.04 -3.42
C PRO A 59 14.24 -6.12 -4.80
N LEU A 60 14.60 -5.19 -5.68
CA LEU A 60 14.22 -5.25 -7.08
C LEU A 60 15.09 -6.26 -7.82
N LYS A 61 14.45 -7.12 -8.61
CA LYS A 61 15.11 -8.04 -9.53
C LYS A 61 15.00 -7.47 -10.94
N PHE A 62 16.14 -7.28 -11.57
CA PHE A 62 16.31 -6.79 -12.94
C PHE A 62 16.85 -7.91 -13.82
#